data_AF-A0A968FZR4-F1
#
_entry.id   AF-A0A968FZR4-F1
#
_cell.length_a   1.000
_cell.length_b   1.000
_cell.length_c   1.000
_cell.angle_alpha   90.00
_cell.angle_beta   90.00
_cell.angle_gamma   90.00
#
_symmetry.space_group_name_H-M   'P 1'
#
loop_
_entity.id
_entity.type
_entity.pdbx_description
1 polymer ?
#
loop_
_entity_poly.entity_id
_entity_poly.type
_entity_poly.pdbx_seq_one_letter_code
_entity_poly.pdbx_strand_id
1 'polypeptide(L)'
;LEPKVDGVAVSLTYEDGLLVRGATRGDGRTGDDITQNLRTIHSIPLSIPKSEAPGLIEIRGEVYMPVSGFTELNRVRTESGQEAFANPRNAAAGSLKLLDPAQVARRPLDAVFYALGECRDLSIETHEGVLSWLQSVGLTTFPRHWRCDALSSLENSLDELFDLRN
;
A
#
# COMPACT_ATOMS: atom_id res chain seq x y z
N LEU A 1 10.11 12.15 -6.90
CA LEU A 1 10.57 11.63 -5.60
C LEU A 1 9.35 11.34 -4.74
N GLU A 2 9.30 10.16 -4.15
CA GLU A 2 8.27 9.77 -3.17
C GLU A 2 8.94 9.27 -1.90
N PRO A 3 8.30 9.42 -0.73
CA PRO A 3 8.73 8.72 0.47
C PRO A 3 8.71 7.21 0.24
N LYS A 4 9.69 6.51 0.79
CA LYS A 4 9.69 5.05 0.78
C LYS A 4 8.97 4.55 2.03
N VAL A 5 7.84 3.85 1.90
CA VAL A 5 7.25 3.12 3.04
C VAL A 5 8.13 1.91 3.38
N ASP A 6 8.19 1.57 4.66
CA ASP A 6 8.76 0.30 5.10
C ASP A 6 7.63 -0.68 5.45
N GLY A 7 7.04 -1.25 4.41
CA GLY A 7 5.88 -2.13 4.51
C GLY A 7 6.08 -3.47 3.80
N VAL A 8 4.96 -4.05 3.40
CA VAL A 8 4.87 -5.28 2.62
C VAL A 8 4.32 -4.92 1.25
N ALA A 9 5.13 -5.16 0.22
CA ALA A 9 4.70 -4.94 -1.15
C ALA A 9 3.54 -5.87 -1.53
N VAL A 10 2.48 -5.27 -2.06
CA VAL A 10 1.26 -5.96 -2.50
C VAL A 10 0.87 -5.52 -3.91
N SER A 11 0.09 -6.36 -4.56
CA SER A 11 -0.55 -6.10 -5.84
C SER A 11 -2.04 -6.33 -5.72
N LEU A 12 -2.84 -5.44 -6.31
CA LEU A 12 -4.29 -5.51 -6.40
C LEU A 12 -4.70 -5.59 -7.87
N THR A 13 -5.46 -6.61 -8.23
CA THR A 13 -6.04 -6.72 -9.57
C THR A 13 -7.51 -6.36 -9.50
N TYR A 14 -7.89 -5.35 -10.28
CA TYR A 14 -9.27 -4.97 -10.53
C TYR A 14 -9.67 -5.40 -11.95
N GLU A 15 -10.85 -5.98 -12.09
CA GLU A 15 -11.47 -6.34 -13.37
C GLU A 15 -12.84 -5.67 -13.43
N ASP A 16 -13.09 -4.92 -14.49
CA ASP A 16 -14.28 -4.07 -14.64
C ASP A 16 -14.58 -3.19 -13.40
N GLY A 17 -13.52 -2.73 -12.76
CA GLY A 17 -13.56 -1.89 -11.57
C GLY A 17 -13.81 -2.64 -10.25
N LEU A 18 -13.88 -3.97 -10.22
CA LEU A 18 -14.05 -4.75 -8.99
C LEU A 18 -12.74 -5.37 -8.57
N LEU A 19 -12.38 -5.27 -7.27
CA LEU A 19 -11.21 -5.97 -6.74
C LEU A 19 -11.46 -7.49 -6.85
N VAL A 20 -10.72 -8.18 -7.71
CA VAL A 20 -10.86 -9.62 -7.95
C VAL A 20 -9.72 -10.43 -7.33
N ARG A 21 -8.53 -9.85 -7.19
CA ARG A 21 -7.37 -10.51 -6.60
C ARG A 21 -6.49 -9.53 -5.85
N GLY A 22 -5.87 -9.98 -4.78
CA GLY A 22 -4.78 -9.29 -4.13
C GLY A 22 -3.70 -10.26 -3.68
N ALA A 23 -2.44 -9.94 -3.97
CA ALA A 23 -1.32 -10.84 -3.74
C ALA A 23 -0.13 -10.13 -3.10
N THR A 24 0.68 -10.87 -2.34
CA THR A 24 2.01 -10.40 -1.92
C THR A 24 2.98 -10.41 -3.11
N ARG A 25 4.10 -9.67 -3.02
CA ARG A 25 5.13 -9.69 -4.07
C ARG A 25 5.78 -11.07 -4.27
N GLY A 26 5.94 -11.85 -3.19
CA GLY A 26 6.71 -13.09 -3.20
C GLY A 26 8.09 -12.95 -3.87
N ASP A 27 8.38 -13.80 -4.85
CA ASP A 27 9.63 -13.78 -5.63
C ASP A 27 9.59 -12.85 -6.86
N GLY A 28 8.51 -12.09 -7.03
CA GLY A 28 8.26 -11.20 -8.18
C GLY A 28 7.58 -11.90 -9.36
N ARG A 29 7.39 -13.22 -9.31
CA ARG A 29 6.63 -14.01 -10.29
C ARG A 29 5.42 -14.69 -9.63
N THR A 30 5.59 -15.21 -8.43
CA THR A 30 4.58 -15.90 -7.63
C THR A 30 4.51 -15.27 -6.25
N GLY A 31 3.30 -14.96 -5.79
CA GLY A 31 3.02 -14.44 -4.47
C GLY A 31 1.84 -15.17 -3.83
N ASP A 32 1.67 -14.96 -2.53
CA ASP A 32 0.56 -15.53 -1.77
C ASP A 32 -0.74 -14.78 -2.10
N ASP A 33 -1.82 -15.51 -2.40
CA ASP A 33 -3.15 -14.92 -2.50
C ASP A 33 -3.63 -14.52 -1.10
N ILE A 34 -3.72 -13.21 -0.89
CA ILE A 34 -4.18 -12.58 0.35
C ILE A 34 -5.38 -11.68 0.09
N THR A 35 -6.17 -11.99 -0.95
CA THR A 35 -7.31 -11.17 -1.39
C THR A 35 -8.27 -10.87 -0.24
N GLN A 36 -8.64 -11.89 0.54
CA GLN A 36 -9.58 -11.71 1.66
C GLN A 36 -8.99 -10.83 2.78
N ASN A 37 -7.69 -10.90 3.00
CA ASN A 37 -7.00 -10.10 4.03
C ASN A 37 -6.89 -8.63 3.59
N LEU A 38 -6.64 -8.39 2.30
CA LEU A 38 -6.57 -7.03 1.74
C LEU A 38 -7.93 -6.35 1.72
N ARG A 39 -9.03 -7.10 1.50
CA ARG A 39 -10.41 -6.58 1.59
C ARG A 39 -10.77 -6.01 2.96
N THR A 40 -10.01 -6.32 4.02
CA THR A 40 -10.27 -5.80 5.37
C THR A 40 -9.57 -4.48 5.65
N ILE A 41 -8.69 -4.00 4.76
CA ILE A 41 -7.92 -2.77 4.95
C ILE A 41 -8.72 -1.60 4.39
N HIS A 42 -9.02 -0.61 5.23
CA HIS A 42 -9.94 0.48 4.91
C HIS A 42 -9.52 1.33 3.70
N SER A 43 -8.21 1.56 3.52
CA SER A 43 -7.63 2.31 2.41
C SER A 43 -7.63 1.57 1.07
N ILE A 44 -8.11 0.32 1.05
CA ILE A 44 -8.24 -0.48 -0.16
C ILE A 44 -9.72 -0.51 -0.57
N PRO A 45 -10.14 0.27 -1.58
CA PRO A 45 -11.51 0.20 -2.03
C PRO A 45 -11.81 -1.16 -2.67
N LEU A 46 -13.00 -1.68 -2.42
CA LEU A 46 -13.43 -2.94 -3.05
C LEU A 46 -13.82 -2.75 -4.53
N SER A 47 -14.00 -1.50 -4.95
CA SER A 47 -14.34 -1.14 -6.31
C SER A 47 -13.85 0.26 -6.69
N ILE A 48 -13.47 0.42 -7.94
CA ILE A 48 -13.15 1.67 -8.63
C ILE A 48 -14.39 2.12 -9.43
N PRO A 49 -14.66 3.43 -9.58
CA PRO A 49 -15.76 3.92 -10.41
C PRO A 49 -15.68 3.35 -11.84
N LYS A 50 -16.78 2.75 -12.33
CA LYS A 50 -16.83 2.11 -13.65
C LYS A 50 -16.48 3.04 -14.82
N SER A 51 -16.73 4.34 -14.69
CA SER A 51 -16.34 5.34 -15.72
C SER A 51 -14.84 5.52 -15.85
N GLU A 52 -14.09 5.17 -14.80
CA GLU A 52 -12.63 5.32 -14.69
C GLU A 52 -11.90 3.98 -14.72
N ALA A 53 -12.64 2.87 -14.64
CA ALA A 53 -12.10 1.52 -14.51
C ALA A 53 -11.71 0.95 -15.88
N PRO A 54 -10.43 0.61 -16.10
CA PRO A 54 -10.04 -0.15 -17.26
C PRO A 54 -10.55 -1.60 -17.13
N GLY A 55 -10.65 -2.33 -18.24
CA GLY A 55 -11.17 -3.71 -18.23
C GLY A 55 -10.36 -4.63 -17.31
N LEU A 56 -9.04 -4.42 -17.24
CA LEU A 56 -8.15 -5.06 -16.29
C LEU A 56 -7.07 -4.07 -15.85
N ILE A 57 -6.82 -3.97 -14.54
CA ILE A 57 -5.69 -3.21 -14.00
C ILE A 57 -5.08 -3.87 -12.76
N GLU A 58 -3.76 -3.96 -12.76
CA GLU A 58 -2.92 -4.28 -11.62
C GLU A 58 -2.40 -2.99 -10.98
N ILE A 59 -2.69 -2.78 -9.70
CA ILE A 59 -2.23 -1.64 -8.89
C ILE A 59 -1.27 -2.14 -7.82
N ARG A 60 -0.11 -1.51 -7.71
CA ARG A 60 0.98 -1.91 -6.82
C ARG A 60 1.18 -0.88 -5.72
N GLY A 61 1.45 -1.38 -4.53
CA GLY A 61 1.58 -0.57 -3.33
C GLY A 61 2.28 -1.28 -2.20
N GLU A 62 2.27 -0.65 -1.03
CA GLU A 62 2.76 -1.21 0.23
C GLU A 62 1.66 -1.16 1.29
N VAL A 63 1.41 -2.30 1.93
CA VAL A 63 0.67 -2.37 3.18
C VAL A 63 1.63 -2.15 4.33
N TYR A 64 1.27 -1.29 5.26
CA TYR A 64 2.10 -0.92 6.39
C TYR A 64 1.28 -0.83 7.68
N MET A 65 1.98 -0.68 8.80
CA MET A 65 1.39 -0.44 10.10
C MET A 65 1.86 0.93 10.59
N PRO A 66 0.96 1.90 10.81
CA PRO A 66 1.32 3.18 11.39
C PRO A 66 2.01 3.00 12.74
N VAL A 67 2.95 3.88 13.08
CA VAL A 67 3.75 3.79 14.31
C VAL A 67 2.86 3.73 15.56
N SER A 68 1.80 4.54 15.61
CA SER A 68 0.83 4.51 16.71
C SER A 68 0.11 3.16 16.84
N GLY A 69 -0.33 2.59 15.71
CA GLY A 69 -0.96 1.27 15.66
C GLY A 69 0.02 0.15 16.06
N PHE A 70 1.27 0.24 15.65
CA PHE A 70 2.33 -0.69 16.03
C PHE A 70 2.60 -0.66 17.55
N THR A 71 2.73 0.53 18.14
CA THR A 71 2.94 0.71 19.58
C THR A 71 1.80 0.11 20.37
N GLU A 72 0.55 0.38 19.98
CA GLU A 72 -0.63 -0.15 20.66
C GLU A 72 -0.73 -1.67 20.52
N LEU A 73 -0.47 -2.21 19.32
CA LEU A 73 -0.46 -3.64 19.08
C LEU A 73 0.57 -4.35 19.97
N ASN A 74 1.79 -3.80 20.08
CA ASN A 74 2.82 -4.38 20.94
C ASN A 74 2.45 -4.29 22.42
N ARG A 75 1.85 -3.18 22.87
CA ARG A 75 1.33 -3.05 24.25
C ARG A 75 0.37 -4.20 24.58
N VAL A 76 -0.67 -4.39 23.77
CA VAL A 76 -1.67 -5.45 23.95
C VAL A 76 -1.04 -6.85 23.93
N ARG A 77 -0.06 -7.10 23.05
CA ARG A 77 0.65 -8.39 22.99
C ARG A 77 1.44 -8.66 24.27
N THR A 78 2.21 -7.69 24.73
CA THR A 78 3.02 -7.83 25.95
C THR A 78 2.17 -8.01 27.21
N GLU A 79 1.03 -7.31 27.31
CA GLU A 79 0.05 -7.50 28.39
C GLU A 79 -0.58 -8.90 28.38
N SER A 80 -0.67 -9.50 27.19
CA SER A 80 -1.16 -10.87 27.00
C SER A 80 -0.05 -11.94 27.12
N GLY A 81 1.16 -11.57 27.55
CA GLY A 81 2.30 -12.48 27.68
C GLY A 81 2.91 -12.94 26.34
N GLN A 82 2.58 -12.28 25.24
CA GLN A 82 3.13 -12.57 23.91
C GLN A 82 4.36 -11.71 23.63
N GLU A 83 5.27 -12.22 22.79
CA GLU A 83 6.38 -11.43 22.30
C GLU A 83 5.92 -10.27 21.42
N ALA A 84 6.55 -9.11 21.65
CA ALA A 84 6.40 -7.93 20.83
C ALA A 84 7.01 -8.15 19.43
N PHE A 85 6.40 -7.54 18.42
CA PHE A 85 7.01 -7.46 17.10
C PHE A 85 8.22 -6.53 17.13
N ALA A 86 9.28 -6.91 16.41
CA ALA A 86 10.54 -6.15 16.39
C ALA A 86 10.43 -4.78 15.70
N ASN A 87 9.56 -4.65 14.68
CA ASN A 87 9.34 -3.42 13.94
C ASN A 87 7.96 -3.42 13.25
N PRO A 88 7.45 -2.25 12.80
CA PRO A 88 6.16 -2.14 12.13
C PRO A 88 6.02 -3.01 10.88
N ARG A 89 7.09 -3.15 10.09
CA ARG A 89 7.10 -3.99 8.88
C ARG A 89 6.81 -5.45 9.21
N ASN A 90 7.44 -6.01 10.24
CA ASN A 90 7.22 -7.38 10.69
C ASN A 90 5.82 -7.57 11.26
N ALA A 91 5.30 -6.57 11.97
CA ALA A 91 3.92 -6.58 12.46
C ALA A 91 2.91 -6.59 11.30
N ALA A 92 3.14 -5.79 10.25
CA ALA A 92 2.31 -5.78 9.05
C ALA A 92 2.39 -7.12 8.29
N ALA A 93 3.60 -7.65 8.07
CA ALA A 93 3.80 -8.93 7.40
C ALA A 93 3.18 -10.11 8.17
N GLY A 94 3.37 -10.16 9.49
CA GLY A 94 2.75 -11.18 10.32
C GLY A 94 1.23 -11.09 10.33
N SER A 95 0.69 -9.86 10.31
CA SER A 95 -0.74 -9.61 10.25
C SER A 95 -1.36 -10.09 8.94
N LEU A 96 -0.75 -9.78 7.79
CA LEU A 96 -1.25 -10.20 6.48
C LEU A 96 -1.21 -11.71 6.24
N LYS A 97 -0.41 -12.47 7.00
CA LYS A 97 -0.29 -13.92 6.89
C LYS A 97 -1.28 -14.70 7.76
N LEU A 98 -2.13 -14.01 8.53
CA LEU A 98 -3.17 -14.67 9.32
C LEU A 98 -4.18 -15.33 8.38
N LEU A 99 -4.54 -16.57 8.69
CA LEU A 99 -5.47 -17.37 7.89
C LEU A 99 -6.92 -16.84 7.97
N ASP A 100 -7.27 -16.20 9.08
CA ASP A 100 -8.59 -15.64 9.33
C ASP A 100 -8.59 -14.12 9.04
N PRO A 101 -9.27 -13.67 7.97
CA PRO A 101 -9.38 -12.25 7.64
C PRO A 101 -9.99 -11.41 8.77
N ALA A 102 -10.86 -11.98 9.61
CA ALA A 102 -11.43 -11.25 10.74
C ALA A 102 -10.38 -10.85 11.77
N GLN A 103 -9.27 -11.60 11.87
CA GLN A 103 -8.13 -11.19 12.69
C GLN A 103 -7.32 -10.09 12.03
N VAL A 104 -7.19 -10.10 10.70
CA VAL A 104 -6.52 -9.05 9.92
C VAL A 104 -7.29 -7.72 10.05
N ALA A 105 -8.62 -7.76 9.99
CA ALA A 105 -9.50 -6.61 10.15
C ALA A 105 -9.32 -5.87 11.50
N ARG A 106 -8.82 -6.56 12.53
CA ARG A 106 -8.55 -5.98 13.85
C ARG A 106 -7.15 -5.39 13.96
N ARG A 107 -6.30 -5.56 12.95
CA ARG A 107 -4.94 -5.02 12.93
C ARG A 107 -5.00 -3.60 12.39
N PRO A 108 -4.21 -2.66 12.95
CA PRO A 108 -4.14 -1.30 12.45
C PRO A 108 -3.28 -1.23 11.19
N LEU A 109 -3.73 -1.89 10.12
CA LEU A 109 -3.08 -1.88 8.82
C LEU A 109 -3.61 -0.72 7.97
N ASP A 110 -2.72 -0.16 7.17
CA ASP A 110 -3.04 0.82 6.15
C ASP A 110 -2.25 0.50 4.87
N ALA A 111 -2.57 1.14 3.76
CA ALA A 111 -1.97 0.89 2.46
C ALA A 111 -1.74 2.20 1.71
N VAL A 112 -0.65 2.24 0.94
CA VAL A 112 -0.40 3.28 -0.05
C VAL A 112 -0.07 2.65 -1.40
N PHE A 113 -0.47 3.30 -2.47
CA PHE A 113 -0.30 2.84 -3.84
C PHE A 113 0.48 3.86 -4.65
N TYR A 114 1.34 3.37 -5.54
CA TYR A 114 2.29 4.22 -6.24
C TYR A 114 2.57 3.79 -7.68
N ALA A 115 2.18 2.58 -8.10
CA ALA A 115 2.51 2.10 -9.44
C ALA A 115 1.40 1.25 -10.06
N LEU A 116 1.41 1.16 -11.39
CA LEU A 116 0.58 0.26 -12.17
C LEU A 116 1.43 -0.93 -12.67
N GLY A 117 0.79 -2.08 -12.84
CA GLY A 117 1.34 -3.27 -13.47
C GLY A 117 0.67 -3.54 -14.82
N GLU A 118 0.13 -4.75 -15.03
CA GLU A 118 -0.70 -5.02 -16.21
C GLU A 118 -1.91 -4.08 -16.23
N CYS A 119 -2.12 -3.40 -17.35
CA CYS A 119 -3.22 -2.47 -17.53
C CYS A 119 -3.71 -2.54 -18.97
N ARG A 120 -5.03 -2.62 -19.17
CA ARG A 120 -5.66 -2.60 -20.50
C ARG A 120 -6.50 -1.34 -20.62
N ASP A 121 -6.46 -0.66 -21.75
CA ASP A 121 -7.34 0.50 -22.05
C ASP A 121 -7.10 1.76 -21.21
N LEU A 122 -5.97 1.85 -20.50
CA LEU A 122 -5.51 3.06 -19.83
C LEU A 122 -4.02 3.27 -20.11
N SER A 123 -3.70 4.46 -20.64
CA SER A 123 -2.34 4.90 -20.93
C SER A 123 -2.07 6.21 -20.21
N ILE A 124 -1.12 6.19 -19.28
CA ILE A 124 -0.68 7.36 -18.53
C ILE A 124 0.83 7.50 -18.74
N GLU A 125 1.26 8.65 -19.24
CA GLU A 125 2.65 8.85 -19.67
C GLU A 125 3.62 9.13 -18.53
N THR A 126 3.13 9.74 -17.45
CA THR A 126 3.97 10.19 -16.33
C THR A 126 3.60 9.48 -15.04
N HIS A 127 4.60 9.26 -14.20
CA HIS A 127 4.41 8.73 -12.86
C HIS A 127 3.51 9.63 -12.00
N GLU A 128 3.66 10.95 -12.13
CA GLU A 128 2.77 11.93 -11.48
C GLU A 128 1.31 11.79 -11.94
N GLY A 129 1.09 11.49 -13.22
CA GLY A 129 -0.23 11.15 -13.74
C GLY A 129 -0.78 9.86 -13.15
N VAL A 130 0.07 8.85 -12.91
CA VAL A 130 -0.33 7.60 -12.25
C VAL A 130 -0.80 7.88 -10.82
N LEU A 131 -0.03 8.66 -10.06
CA LEU A 131 -0.41 9.04 -8.68
C LEU A 131 -1.72 9.83 -8.66
N SER A 132 -1.91 10.73 -9.63
CA SER A 132 -3.14 11.53 -9.77
C SER A 132 -4.35 10.65 -10.08
N TRP A 133 -4.19 9.68 -10.98
CA TRP A 133 -5.24 8.73 -11.32
C TRP A 133 -5.59 7.82 -10.14
N LEU A 134 -4.58 7.30 -9.42
CA LEU A 134 -4.81 6.49 -8.22
C LEU A 134 -5.67 7.26 -7.19
N GLN A 135 -5.35 8.52 -6.94
CA GLN A 135 -6.16 9.37 -6.06
C GLN A 135 -7.59 9.57 -6.59
N SER A 136 -7.77 9.82 -7.90
CA SER A 136 -9.10 10.04 -8.48
C SER A 136 -10.00 8.82 -8.40
N VAL A 137 -9.43 7.62 -8.37
CA VAL A 137 -10.16 6.35 -8.19
C VAL A 137 -10.30 5.89 -6.74
N GLY A 138 -9.86 6.70 -5.78
CA GLY A 138 -10.04 6.46 -4.35
C GLY A 138 -8.96 5.59 -3.69
N LEU A 139 -7.82 5.38 -4.35
CA LEU A 139 -6.66 4.70 -3.77
C LEU A 139 -5.83 5.73 -2.99
N THR A 140 -5.40 5.36 -1.79
CA THR A 140 -4.49 6.19 -1.00
C THR A 140 -3.11 6.23 -1.66
N THR A 141 -2.63 7.43 -2.00
CA THR A 141 -1.23 7.68 -2.37
C THR A 141 -0.57 8.55 -1.31
N PHE A 142 0.74 8.76 -1.42
CA PHE A 142 1.41 9.70 -0.52
C PHE A 142 0.94 11.14 -0.75
N PRO A 143 0.53 11.86 0.32
CA PRO A 143 0.09 13.24 0.21
C PRO A 143 1.14 14.18 -0.36
N ARG A 144 2.42 13.85 -0.16
CA ARG A 144 3.55 14.65 -0.59
C ARG A 144 4.50 13.83 -1.44
N HIS A 145 4.70 14.30 -2.66
CA HIS A 145 5.67 13.83 -3.63
C HIS A 145 6.23 15.05 -4.37
N TRP A 146 7.43 14.93 -4.91
CA TRP A 146 8.12 16.04 -5.57
C TRP A 146 8.47 15.66 -7.00
N ARG A 147 8.18 16.58 -7.93
CA ARG A 147 8.74 16.53 -9.28
C ARG A 147 10.11 17.20 -9.26
N CYS A 148 11.13 16.49 -9.75
CA CYS A 148 12.50 16.97 -9.76
C CYS A 148 12.99 16.97 -11.21
N ASP A 149 13.12 18.15 -11.82
CA ASP A 149 13.56 18.30 -13.22
C ASP A 149 15.08 18.49 -13.35
N ALA A 150 15.80 18.64 -12.23
CA ALA A 150 17.26 18.79 -12.17
C ALA A 150 17.84 18.23 -10.85
N LEU A 151 19.15 17.96 -10.83
CA LEU A 151 19.84 17.44 -9.64
C LEU A 151 19.67 18.36 -8.41
N SER A 152 19.78 19.67 -8.58
CA SER A 152 19.59 20.63 -7.49
C SER A 152 18.18 20.58 -6.89
N SER A 153 17.15 20.37 -7.73
CA SER A 153 15.77 20.19 -7.23
C SER A 153 15.58 18.88 -6.49
N LEU A 154 16.34 17.83 -6.84
CA LEU A 154 16.34 16.56 -6.13
C LEU A 154 16.97 16.69 -4.74
N GLU A 155 18.11 17.37 -4.63
CA GLU A 155 18.79 17.61 -3.35
C GLU A 155 17.87 18.34 -2.36
N ASN A 156 17.26 19.46 -2.77
CA ASN A 156 16.30 20.18 -1.93
C ASN A 156 15.11 19.30 -1.52
N SER A 157 14.58 18.49 -2.44
CA SER A 157 13.45 17.61 -2.15
C SER A 157 13.83 16.47 -1.20
N LEU A 158 15.08 16.01 -1.22
CA LEU A 158 15.60 15.02 -0.29
C LEU A 158 15.73 15.61 1.11
N ASP A 159 16.24 16.84 1.24
CA ASP A 159 16.31 17.54 2.53
C ASP A 159 14.92 17.70 3.16
N GLU A 160 13.93 18.16 2.38
CA GLU A 160 12.54 18.23 2.84
C GLU A 160 11.99 16.87 3.26
N LEU A 161 12.31 15.80 2.52
CA LEU A 161 11.89 14.44 2.86
C LEU A 161 12.55 13.95 4.16
N PHE A 162 13.82 14.28 4.41
CA PHE A 162 14.51 13.95 5.65
C PHE A 162 13.88 14.67 6.85
N ASP A 163 13.49 15.93 6.69
CA ASP A 163 12.83 16.69 7.75
C ASP A 163 11.46 16.13 8.11
N LEU A 164 10.70 15.61 7.13
CA LEU A 164 9.40 14.98 7.38
C LEU A 164 9.47 13.63 8.12
N ARG A 165 10.64 12.98 8.09
CA ARG A 165 10.84 11.69 8.76
C ARG A 165 11.06 11.85 10.27
N ASN A 166 11.59 13.00 10.69
CA ASN A 166 11.97 13.30 12.08
C ASN A 166 10.85 14.01 12.82
#